data_AF-A0A3G6RRV9-F1
#
_entry.id   AF-A0A3G6RRV9-F1
#
_cell.length_a   1.000
_cell.length_b   1.000
_cell.length_c   1.000
_cell.angle_alpha   90.00
_cell.angle_beta   90.00
_cell.angle_gamma   90.00
#
_symmetry.space_group_name_H-M   'P 1'
#
loop_
_entity.id
_entity.type
_entity.pdbx_description
1 polymer ?
#
loop_
_entity_poly.entity_id
_entity_poly.type
_entity_poly.pdbx_seq_one_letter_code
_entity_poly.pdbx_strand_id
1 'polypeptide(L)'
;MKTSIAKKVQVDSIMITVLLLSFLLFFFLLLNACGMLLGDEETHLKYLNIYSREPMAVISPLQNMIFRIIGFVIGVAAIFYFISLLTAEAVRSRGHYFFLEWAVYISIVGLSLFGGLLRSIGNQLGAANIYFFTIFLYLTLLFLIKKYGKELKFTLKGFYLLPIYFILFYTMGLPGWAKLFGDSKVIEKYETMFAGSFLSNLPGGTAVMIYLLGVLELSIPILLLISLIKGEFKPGRNKFWMKISLVITCLTFMMLCFGLTIIFNFAGATNLLFYFIFTFLILVSISYDWCFHS
;
A
#
# COMPACT_ATOMS: atom_id res chain seq x y z
N MET A 1 27.79 -39.97 -31.29
CA MET A 1 26.37 -39.90 -31.73
C MET A 1 25.61 -39.08 -30.68
N LYS A 2 25.16 -37.87 -31.04
CA LYS A 2 24.58 -36.87 -30.13
C LYS A 2 23.13 -37.25 -29.78
N THR A 3 22.89 -37.74 -28.57
CA THR A 3 21.53 -37.81 -28.01
C THR A 3 21.17 -36.46 -27.40
N SER A 4 20.49 -35.64 -28.19
CA SER A 4 19.84 -34.40 -27.76
C SER A 4 18.73 -34.73 -26.77
N ILE A 5 19.02 -34.61 -25.47
CA ILE A 5 18.02 -34.68 -24.41
C ILE A 5 17.22 -33.37 -24.46
N ALA A 6 16.09 -33.39 -25.16
CA ALA A 6 15.07 -32.36 -25.04
C ALA A 6 14.51 -32.40 -23.62
N LYS A 7 15.09 -31.58 -22.72
CA LYS A 7 14.60 -31.42 -21.36
C LYS A 7 13.20 -30.79 -21.46
N LYS A 8 12.16 -31.61 -21.29
CA LYS A 8 10.76 -31.17 -21.31
C LYS A 8 10.61 -30.11 -20.22
N VAL A 9 10.36 -28.87 -20.62
CA VAL A 9 10.11 -27.77 -19.68
C VAL A 9 8.81 -28.10 -18.96
N GLN A 10 8.90 -28.51 -17.70
CA GLN A 10 7.72 -28.73 -16.87
C GLN A 10 7.20 -27.37 -16.43
N VAL A 11 6.15 -26.90 -17.11
CA VAL A 11 5.46 -25.65 -16.82
C VAL A 11 4.66 -25.84 -15.52
N ASP A 12 5.10 -25.20 -14.44
CA ASP A 12 4.36 -25.14 -13.17
C ASP A 12 3.15 -24.20 -13.31
N SER A 13 1.98 -24.56 -12.75
CA SER A 13 0.78 -23.72 -12.78
C SER A 13 1.03 -22.32 -12.21
N ILE A 14 1.85 -22.23 -11.17
CA ILE A 14 2.23 -20.95 -10.55
C ILE A 14 3.00 -20.06 -11.53
N MET A 15 3.80 -20.64 -12.41
CA MET A 15 4.54 -19.89 -13.42
C MET A 15 3.60 -19.24 -14.44
N ILE A 16 2.56 -19.99 -14.86
CA ILE A 16 1.51 -19.47 -15.74
C ILE A 16 0.79 -18.31 -15.04
N THR A 17 0.47 -18.46 -13.75
CA THR A 17 -0.17 -17.39 -12.96
C THR A 17 0.70 -16.14 -12.90
N VAL A 18 2.01 -16.27 -12.66
CA VAL A 18 2.93 -15.12 -12.58
C VAL A 18 3.06 -14.42 -13.93
N LEU A 19 3.14 -15.18 -15.03
CA LEU A 19 3.15 -14.62 -16.39
C LEU A 19 1.86 -13.84 -16.69
N LEU A 20 0.71 -14.45 -16.42
CA LEU A 20 -0.59 -13.83 -16.63
C LEU A 20 -0.73 -12.55 -15.80
N LEU A 21 -0.36 -12.61 -14.52
CA LEU A 21 -0.38 -11.45 -13.62
C LEU A 21 0.55 -10.35 -14.13
N SER A 22 1.77 -10.70 -14.54
CA SER A 22 2.74 -9.73 -15.09
C SER A 22 2.23 -9.07 -16.36
N PHE A 23 1.56 -9.83 -17.23
CA PHE A 23 0.92 -9.32 -18.44
C PHE A 23 -0.21 -8.33 -18.12
N LEU A 24 -1.11 -8.70 -17.20
CA LEU A 24 -2.21 -7.82 -16.79
C LEU A 24 -1.68 -6.55 -16.11
N LEU A 25 -0.67 -6.67 -15.25
CA LEU A 25 -0.02 -5.54 -14.59
C LEU A 25 0.69 -4.63 -15.59
N PHE A 26 1.37 -5.19 -16.60
CA PHE A 26 1.99 -4.39 -17.66
C PHE A 26 0.97 -3.47 -18.33
N PHE A 27 -0.15 -4.01 -18.83
CA PHE A 27 -1.17 -3.20 -19.49
C PHE A 27 -1.83 -2.20 -18.55
N PHE A 28 -2.17 -2.64 -17.33
CA PHE A 28 -2.75 -1.76 -16.32
C PHE A 28 -1.83 -0.57 -16.03
N LEU A 29 -0.55 -0.82 -15.74
CA LEU A 29 0.40 0.24 -15.40
C LEU A 29 0.74 1.12 -16.61
N LEU A 30 0.85 0.54 -17.80
CA LEU A 30 1.11 1.30 -19.03
C LEU A 30 -0.02 2.29 -19.33
N LEU A 31 -1.27 1.84 -19.30
CA LEU A 31 -2.43 2.70 -19.57
C LEU A 31 -2.53 3.83 -18.53
N ASN A 32 -2.33 3.50 -17.26
CA ASN A 32 -2.31 4.51 -16.20
C ASN A 32 -1.14 5.49 -16.36
N ALA A 33 0.07 5.00 -16.59
CA ALA A 33 1.24 5.86 -16.80
C ALA A 33 1.03 6.83 -17.96
N CYS A 34 0.51 6.37 -19.11
CA CYS A 34 0.17 7.22 -20.24
C CYS A 34 -0.86 8.29 -19.86
N GLY A 35 -1.94 7.91 -19.17
CA GLY A 35 -2.95 8.85 -18.71
C GLY A 35 -2.41 9.89 -17.72
N MET A 36 -1.49 9.52 -16.83
CA MET A 36 -0.87 10.41 -15.85
C MET A 36 0.25 11.29 -16.42
N LEU A 37 0.92 10.85 -17.49
CA LEU A 37 2.03 11.56 -18.12
C LEU A 37 1.60 12.49 -19.24
N LEU A 38 0.68 12.02 -20.08
CA LEU A 38 0.25 12.71 -21.30
C LEU A 38 -1.13 13.36 -21.14
N GLY A 39 -1.85 13.03 -20.07
CA GLY A 39 -3.13 13.61 -19.76
C GLY A 39 -3.08 15.13 -19.57
N ASP A 40 -4.20 15.74 -19.89
CA ASP A 40 -4.54 17.11 -19.53
C ASP A 40 -5.12 17.18 -18.10
N GLU A 41 -5.49 18.38 -17.69
CA GLU A 41 -6.05 18.60 -16.35
C GLU A 41 -7.37 17.86 -16.14
N GLU A 42 -8.21 17.74 -17.17
CA GLU A 42 -9.48 17.00 -17.09
C GLU A 42 -9.22 15.51 -16.84
N THR A 43 -8.24 14.92 -17.53
CA THR A 43 -7.83 13.54 -17.33
C THR A 43 -7.32 13.32 -15.91
N HIS A 44 -6.48 14.21 -15.39
CA HIS A 44 -5.95 14.10 -14.03
C HIS A 44 -7.05 14.29 -12.97
N LEU A 45 -8.00 15.20 -13.20
CA LEU A 45 -9.17 15.36 -12.35
C LEU A 45 -10.03 14.08 -12.32
N LYS A 46 -10.23 13.41 -13.46
CA LYS A 46 -10.93 12.11 -13.49
C LYS A 46 -10.26 11.13 -12.54
N TYR A 47 -8.94 11.00 -12.59
CA TYR A 47 -8.20 10.12 -11.68
C TYR A 47 -8.36 10.49 -10.20
N LEU A 48 -8.22 11.77 -9.85
CA LEU A 48 -8.36 12.23 -8.47
C LEU A 48 -9.79 12.06 -7.94
N ASN A 49 -10.78 12.11 -8.83
CA ASN A 49 -12.19 11.96 -8.50
C ASN A 49 -12.69 10.52 -8.58
N ILE A 50 -11.85 9.54 -8.98
CA ILE A 50 -12.20 8.12 -8.93
C ILE A 50 -12.60 7.76 -7.49
N TYR A 51 -13.86 7.36 -7.30
CA TYR A 51 -14.45 7.03 -5.99
C TYR A 51 -14.56 8.21 -5.00
N SER A 52 -14.34 9.46 -5.42
CA SER A 52 -14.54 10.60 -4.53
C SER A 52 -16.03 10.88 -4.31
N ARG A 53 -16.43 11.12 -3.06
CA ARG A 53 -17.77 11.62 -2.73
C ARG A 53 -17.91 13.12 -2.94
N GLU A 54 -16.79 13.83 -2.85
CA GLU A 54 -16.69 15.28 -3.02
C GLU A 54 -15.70 15.52 -4.16
N PRO A 55 -16.16 15.50 -5.43
CA PRO A 55 -15.27 15.62 -6.57
C PRO A 55 -14.64 17.01 -6.61
N MET A 56 -13.34 17.05 -6.86
CA MET A 56 -12.61 18.27 -7.11
C MET A 56 -13.01 18.86 -8.46
N ALA A 57 -13.23 20.17 -8.49
CA ALA A 57 -13.51 20.91 -9.72
C ALA A 57 -12.24 21.38 -10.44
N VAL A 58 -11.14 21.60 -9.71
CA VAL A 58 -9.89 22.16 -10.24
C VAL A 58 -8.71 21.44 -9.62
N ILE A 59 -7.68 21.17 -10.43
CA ILE A 59 -6.41 20.58 -9.99
C ILE A 59 -5.37 21.70 -9.83
N SER A 60 -4.63 21.69 -8.73
CA SER A 60 -3.53 22.64 -8.56
C SER A 60 -2.32 22.26 -9.44
N PRO A 61 -1.47 23.23 -9.84
CA PRO A 61 -0.26 22.95 -10.60
C PRO A 61 0.69 21.95 -9.89
N LEU A 62 0.78 22.04 -8.56
CA LEU A 62 1.59 21.11 -7.76
C LEU A 62 1.04 19.68 -7.83
N GLN A 63 -0.28 19.50 -7.72
CA GLN A 63 -0.91 18.19 -7.86
C GLN A 63 -0.69 17.61 -9.26
N ASN A 64 -0.82 18.43 -10.31
CA ASN A 64 -0.54 18.03 -11.68
C ASN A 64 0.92 17.57 -11.87
N MET A 65 1.88 18.30 -11.28
CA MET A 65 3.30 17.90 -11.27
C MET A 65 3.52 16.58 -10.53
N ILE A 66 2.96 16.42 -9.32
CA ILE A 66 3.07 15.16 -8.55
C ILE A 66 2.47 14.00 -9.34
N PHE A 67 1.35 14.22 -10.02
CA PHE A 67 0.68 13.23 -10.86
C PHE A 67 1.57 12.74 -12.00
N ARG A 68 2.28 13.65 -12.67
CA ARG A 68 3.26 13.31 -13.72
C ARG A 68 4.45 12.53 -13.18
N ILE A 69 4.94 12.89 -12.00
CA ILE A 69 6.01 12.13 -11.33
C ILE A 69 5.56 10.69 -11.03
N ILE A 70 4.34 10.53 -10.50
CA ILE A 70 3.75 9.20 -10.26
C ILE A 70 3.62 8.44 -11.58
N GLY A 71 3.10 9.08 -12.63
CA GLY A 71 2.98 8.51 -13.97
C GLY A 71 4.33 8.02 -14.52
N PHE A 72 5.39 8.80 -14.32
CA PHE A 72 6.75 8.41 -14.69
C PHE A 72 7.21 7.14 -13.95
N VAL A 73 7.06 7.11 -12.62
CA VAL A 73 7.43 5.95 -11.80
C VAL A 73 6.66 4.70 -12.23
N ILE A 74 5.35 4.80 -12.45
CA ILE A 74 4.50 3.71 -12.92
C ILE A 74 4.89 3.28 -14.35
N GLY A 75 5.24 4.23 -15.22
CA GLY A 75 5.72 3.96 -16.58
C GLY A 75 7.01 3.16 -16.59
N VAL A 76 7.97 3.49 -15.71
CA VAL A 76 9.19 2.71 -15.52
C VAL A 76 8.85 1.28 -15.07
N ALA A 77 7.92 1.10 -14.13
CA ALA A 77 7.49 -0.24 -13.72
C ALA A 77 6.89 -1.04 -14.89
N ALA A 78 6.07 -0.42 -15.74
CA ALA A 78 5.49 -1.05 -16.92
C ALA A 78 6.58 -1.50 -17.91
N ILE A 79 7.59 -0.67 -18.17
CA ILE A 79 8.75 -1.04 -19.02
C ILE A 79 9.46 -2.27 -18.46
N PHE A 80 9.67 -2.32 -17.14
CA PHE A 80 10.31 -3.48 -16.51
C PHE A 80 9.47 -4.75 -16.62
N TYR A 81 8.15 -4.67 -16.45
CA TYR A 81 7.26 -5.82 -16.72
C TYR A 81 7.35 -6.28 -18.17
N PHE A 82 7.38 -5.34 -19.13
CA PHE A 82 7.52 -5.66 -20.55
C PHE A 82 8.82 -6.40 -20.85
N ILE A 83 9.96 -5.91 -20.33
CA ILE A 83 11.26 -6.57 -20.49
C ILE A 83 11.24 -7.96 -19.83
N SER A 84 10.66 -8.09 -18.63
CA SER A 84 10.50 -9.38 -17.94
C SER A 84 9.68 -10.38 -18.77
N LEU A 85 8.61 -9.92 -19.43
CA LEU A 85 7.78 -10.75 -20.31
C LEU A 85 8.54 -11.18 -21.58
N LEU A 86 9.23 -10.25 -22.24
CA LEU A 86 10.02 -10.52 -23.46
C LEU A 86 11.18 -11.50 -23.21
N THR A 87 11.85 -11.36 -22.06
CA THR A 87 12.95 -12.24 -21.67
C THR A 87 12.47 -13.56 -21.07
N ALA A 88 11.15 -13.69 -20.84
CA ALA A 88 10.49 -14.78 -20.16
C ALA A 88 11.20 -15.13 -18.83
N GLU A 89 11.55 -14.11 -18.03
CA GLU A 89 12.21 -14.28 -16.73
C GLU A 89 11.43 -15.25 -15.84
N ALA A 90 10.09 -15.20 -15.87
CA ALA A 90 9.22 -16.13 -15.16
C ALA A 90 9.48 -17.62 -15.50
N VAL A 91 9.89 -17.91 -16.75
CA VAL A 91 10.03 -19.27 -17.30
C VAL A 91 11.45 -19.80 -17.27
N ARG A 92 12.45 -18.92 -17.41
CA ARG A 92 13.85 -19.34 -17.47
C ARG A 92 14.32 -19.82 -16.10
N SER A 93 14.70 -21.10 -16.01
CA SER A 93 15.23 -21.74 -14.80
C SER A 93 16.59 -21.23 -14.32
N ARG A 94 17.06 -20.06 -14.78
CA ARG A 94 18.40 -19.52 -14.48
C ARG A 94 18.42 -18.51 -13.32
N GLY A 95 17.36 -18.45 -12.52
CA GLY A 95 17.39 -17.79 -11.21
C GLY A 95 17.54 -16.27 -11.21
N HIS A 96 17.42 -15.61 -12.37
CA HIS A 96 17.54 -14.15 -12.48
C HIS A 96 16.17 -13.56 -12.87
N TYR A 97 15.40 -13.11 -11.87
CA TYR A 97 14.11 -12.41 -12.04
C TYR A 97 14.29 -10.90 -11.81
N PHE A 98 15.38 -10.34 -12.32
CA PHE A 98 15.78 -8.98 -11.98
C PHE A 98 14.72 -7.97 -12.42
N PHE A 99 14.27 -8.05 -13.68
CA PHE A 99 13.28 -7.10 -14.18
C PHE A 99 11.93 -7.28 -13.50
N LEU A 100 11.50 -8.53 -13.25
CA LEU A 100 10.23 -8.79 -12.56
C LEU A 100 10.23 -8.23 -11.13
N GLU A 101 11.30 -8.42 -10.37
CA GLU A 101 11.42 -7.92 -9.00
C GLU A 101 11.34 -6.40 -8.94
N TRP A 102 12.12 -5.73 -9.78
CA TRP A 102 12.09 -4.27 -9.86
C TRP A 102 10.75 -3.75 -10.39
N ALA A 103 10.12 -4.44 -11.35
CA ALA A 103 8.79 -4.08 -11.83
C ALA A 103 7.77 -4.07 -10.69
N VAL A 104 7.71 -5.16 -9.91
CA VAL A 104 6.80 -5.27 -8.77
C VAL A 104 7.13 -4.21 -7.72
N TYR A 105 8.40 -4.03 -7.36
CA TYR A 105 8.82 -3.06 -6.35
C TYR A 105 8.47 -1.61 -6.75
N ILE A 106 8.83 -1.20 -7.97
CA ILE A 106 8.55 0.15 -8.47
C ILE A 106 7.03 0.37 -8.59
N SER A 107 6.26 -0.67 -8.93
CA SER A 107 4.79 -0.59 -8.91
C SER A 107 4.27 -0.30 -7.52
N ILE A 108 4.76 -1.01 -6.50
CA ILE A 108 4.37 -0.77 -5.10
C ILE A 108 4.71 0.67 -4.71
N VAL A 109 5.89 1.18 -5.06
CA VAL A 109 6.29 2.57 -4.79
C VAL A 109 5.35 3.57 -5.49
N GLY A 110 5.15 3.44 -6.80
CA GLY A 110 4.32 4.36 -7.58
C GLY A 110 2.86 4.38 -7.12
N LEU A 111 2.29 3.20 -6.85
CA LEU A 111 0.94 3.08 -6.32
C LEU A 111 0.84 3.63 -4.89
N SER A 112 1.86 3.42 -4.05
CA SER A 112 1.86 4.01 -2.70
C SER A 112 1.84 5.54 -2.76
N LEU A 113 2.64 6.15 -3.64
CA LEU A 113 2.63 7.61 -3.88
C LEU A 113 1.26 8.08 -4.35
N PHE A 114 0.63 7.34 -5.27
CA PHE A 114 -0.72 7.66 -5.74
C PHE A 114 -1.76 7.57 -4.63
N GLY A 115 -1.72 6.54 -3.79
CA GLY A 115 -2.59 6.40 -2.62
C GLY A 115 -2.41 7.55 -1.63
N GLY A 116 -1.17 7.98 -1.40
CA GLY A 116 -0.85 9.14 -0.57
C GLY A 116 -1.44 10.45 -1.13
N LEU A 117 -1.34 10.66 -2.45
CA LEU A 117 -1.96 11.81 -3.11
C LEU A 117 -3.48 11.79 -2.95
N LEU A 118 -4.14 10.67 -3.25
CA LEU A 118 -5.59 10.51 -3.06
C LEU A 118 -6.00 10.79 -1.61
N ARG A 119 -5.21 10.30 -0.64
CA ARG A 119 -5.47 10.55 0.78
C ARG A 119 -5.36 12.03 1.14
N SER A 120 -4.35 12.73 0.61
CA SER A 120 -4.10 14.15 0.88
C SER A 120 -5.22 15.07 0.40
N ILE A 121 -5.92 14.67 -0.67
CA ILE A 121 -7.06 15.42 -1.22
C ILE A 121 -8.42 14.99 -0.64
N GLY A 122 -8.42 14.14 0.40
CA GLY A 122 -9.64 13.68 1.05
C GLY A 122 -10.36 12.51 0.35
N ASN A 123 -9.82 11.96 -0.74
CA ASN A 123 -10.40 10.81 -1.43
C ASN A 123 -10.08 9.50 -0.66
N GLN A 124 -10.86 9.25 0.39
CA GLN A 124 -10.64 8.13 1.31
C GLN A 124 -10.84 6.75 0.67
N LEU A 125 -11.83 6.62 -0.22
CA LEU A 125 -12.18 5.35 -0.85
C LEU A 125 -11.16 4.98 -1.93
N GLY A 126 -10.72 5.95 -2.74
CA GLY A 126 -9.63 5.77 -3.69
C GLY A 126 -8.33 5.37 -3.00
N ALA A 127 -7.96 6.07 -1.93
CA ALA A 127 -6.77 5.71 -1.13
C ALA A 127 -6.85 4.29 -0.55
N ALA A 128 -8.03 3.84 -0.11
CA ALA A 128 -8.23 2.48 0.39
C ALA A 128 -8.04 1.40 -0.67
N ASN A 129 -8.61 1.60 -1.86
CA ASN A 129 -8.43 0.65 -2.95
C ASN A 129 -6.96 0.53 -3.36
N ILE A 130 -6.25 1.66 -3.42
CA ILE A 130 -4.81 1.67 -3.70
C ILE A 130 -4.01 1.01 -2.57
N TYR A 131 -4.38 1.22 -1.30
CA TYR A 131 -3.80 0.51 -0.17
C TYR A 131 -3.91 -1.00 -0.35
N PHE A 132 -5.12 -1.54 -0.56
CA PHE A 132 -5.34 -2.99 -0.70
C PHE A 132 -4.58 -3.58 -1.87
N PHE A 133 -4.62 -2.91 -3.02
CA PHE A 133 -3.91 -3.35 -4.21
C PHE A 133 -2.39 -3.38 -3.99
N THR A 134 -1.86 -2.36 -3.30
CA THR A 134 -0.43 -2.27 -3.01
C THR A 134 0.02 -3.35 -2.02
N ILE A 135 -0.77 -3.65 -0.98
CA ILE A 135 -0.45 -4.74 -0.06
C ILE A 135 -0.55 -6.09 -0.76
N PHE A 136 -1.52 -6.29 -1.65
CA PHE A 136 -1.60 -7.52 -2.45
C PHE A 136 -0.35 -7.72 -3.32
N LEU A 137 0.13 -6.66 -3.98
CA LEU A 137 1.39 -6.71 -4.75
C LEU A 137 2.60 -6.99 -3.85
N TYR A 138 2.65 -6.40 -2.66
CA TYR A 138 3.69 -6.67 -1.68
C TYR A 138 3.69 -8.13 -1.21
N LEU A 139 2.52 -8.71 -0.90
CA LEU A 139 2.42 -10.12 -0.54
C LEU A 139 2.80 -11.04 -1.71
N THR A 140 2.47 -10.65 -2.94
CA THR A 140 2.90 -11.34 -4.16
C THR A 140 4.42 -11.29 -4.31
N LEU A 141 5.05 -10.14 -4.07
CA LEU A 141 6.50 -10.00 -4.06
C LEU A 141 7.14 -10.93 -3.02
N LEU A 142 6.61 -10.95 -1.79
CA LEU A 142 7.08 -11.87 -0.74
C LEU A 142 6.93 -13.34 -1.13
N PHE A 143 5.81 -13.70 -1.75
CA PHE A 143 5.58 -15.06 -2.24
C PHE A 143 6.60 -15.46 -3.31
N LEU A 144 6.86 -14.57 -4.28
CA LEU A 144 7.87 -14.78 -5.33
C LEU A 144 9.27 -14.96 -4.72
N ILE A 145 9.64 -14.09 -3.78
CA ILE A 145 10.90 -14.19 -3.04
C ILE A 145 10.97 -15.52 -2.31
N LYS A 146 9.93 -15.95 -1.60
CA LYS A 146 9.97 -17.22 -0.85
C LYS A 146 10.14 -18.42 -1.77
N LYS A 147 9.42 -18.44 -2.90
CA LYS A 147 9.39 -19.59 -3.81
C LYS A 147 10.66 -19.70 -4.66
N TYR A 148 11.19 -18.58 -5.12
CA TYR A 148 12.31 -18.54 -6.07
C TYR A 148 13.61 -17.98 -5.45
N GLY A 149 13.56 -17.54 -4.19
CA GLY A 149 14.60 -16.77 -3.48
C GLY A 149 15.93 -17.45 -3.21
N LYS A 150 15.99 -18.79 -3.21
CA LYS A 150 17.24 -19.52 -2.99
C LYS A 150 18.25 -19.33 -4.12
N GLU A 151 17.77 -19.07 -5.34
CA GLU A 151 18.57 -18.80 -6.54
C GLU A 151 18.73 -17.29 -6.82
N LEU A 152 17.85 -16.48 -6.23
CA LEU A 152 17.82 -15.03 -6.42
C LEU A 152 18.84 -14.33 -5.52
N LYS A 153 19.83 -13.69 -6.13
CA LYS A 153 20.58 -12.59 -5.51
C LYS A 153 19.64 -11.40 -5.36
N PHE A 154 18.71 -11.47 -4.39
CA PHE A 154 17.68 -10.45 -4.20
C PHE A 154 18.35 -9.11 -3.85
N THR A 155 18.56 -8.27 -4.87
CA THR A 155 19.17 -6.94 -4.74
C THR A 155 18.33 -6.01 -3.87
N LEU A 156 17.03 -6.30 -3.74
CA LEU A 156 16.07 -5.51 -2.99
C LEU A 156 15.89 -5.95 -1.52
N LYS A 157 16.70 -6.90 -0.98
CA LYS A 157 16.56 -7.39 0.43
C LYS A 157 16.58 -6.23 1.42
N GLY A 158 17.33 -5.20 1.10
CA GLY A 158 17.49 -4.01 1.92
C GLY A 158 16.33 -3.03 1.86
N PHE A 159 15.37 -3.13 0.93
CA PHE A 159 14.44 -2.03 0.64
C PHE A 159 12.98 -2.45 0.48
N TYR A 160 12.68 -3.76 0.43
CA TYR A 160 11.31 -4.26 0.19
C TYR A 160 10.27 -3.77 1.21
N LEU A 161 10.69 -3.43 2.43
CA LEU A 161 9.80 -2.90 3.47
C LEU A 161 9.50 -1.40 3.34
N LEU A 162 10.34 -0.62 2.65
CA LEU A 162 10.19 0.84 2.61
C LEU A 162 8.82 1.32 2.09
N PRO A 163 8.22 0.71 1.04
CA PRO A 163 6.90 1.14 0.61
C PRO A 163 5.84 0.94 1.70
N ILE A 164 5.94 -0.10 2.52
CA ILE A 164 5.01 -0.34 3.63
C ILE A 164 5.11 0.78 4.68
N TYR A 165 6.32 1.27 4.97
CA TYR A 165 6.50 2.42 5.86
C TYR A 165 5.74 3.62 5.32
N PHE A 166 5.92 3.92 4.03
CA PHE A 166 5.25 5.06 3.40
C PHE A 166 3.73 4.91 3.41
N ILE A 167 3.21 3.72 3.08
CA ILE A 167 1.77 3.42 3.08
C ILE A 167 1.16 3.67 4.46
N LEU A 168 1.76 3.08 5.50
CA LEU A 168 1.26 3.25 6.87
C LEU A 168 1.39 4.70 7.33
N PHE A 169 2.47 5.37 6.93
CA PHE A 169 2.72 6.77 7.28
C PHE A 169 1.59 7.68 6.78
N TYR A 170 1.20 7.63 5.50
CA TYR A 170 0.10 8.49 5.04
C TYR A 170 -1.28 7.98 5.50
N THR A 171 -1.44 6.67 5.68
CA THR A 171 -2.72 6.07 6.07
C THR A 171 -3.11 6.48 7.49
N MET A 172 -2.12 6.54 8.40
CA MET A 172 -2.33 6.86 9.81
C MET A 172 -1.91 8.29 10.18
N GLY A 173 -0.83 8.79 9.57
CA GLY A 173 -0.31 10.13 9.89
C GLY A 173 -1.21 11.26 9.43
N LEU A 174 -1.74 11.23 8.20
CA LEU A 174 -2.60 12.32 7.70
C LEU A 174 -3.91 12.43 8.51
N PRO A 175 -4.66 11.35 8.80
CA PRO A 175 -5.87 11.44 9.61
C PRO A 175 -5.57 11.77 11.07
N GLY A 176 -4.52 11.19 11.65
CA GLY A 176 -4.11 11.48 13.03
C GLY A 176 -3.76 12.95 13.20
N TRP A 177 -3.01 13.51 12.25
CA TRP A 177 -2.72 14.95 12.20
C TRP A 177 -4.00 15.79 12.13
N ALA A 178 -4.92 15.45 11.22
CA ALA A 178 -6.18 16.18 11.08
C ALA A 178 -7.06 16.14 12.35
N LYS A 179 -7.01 15.06 13.13
CA LYS A 179 -7.76 14.96 14.40
C LYS A 179 -7.14 15.77 15.54
N LEU A 180 -5.81 15.88 15.57
CA LEU A 180 -5.11 16.56 16.67
C LEU A 180 -4.88 18.05 16.42
N PHE A 181 -4.60 18.41 15.17
CA PHE A 181 -4.17 19.75 14.77
C PHE A 181 -5.02 20.34 13.64
N GLY A 182 -6.03 19.61 13.16
CA GLY A 182 -6.96 20.14 12.17
C GLY A 182 -7.90 21.21 12.76
N ASP A 183 -8.65 21.84 11.87
CA ASP A 183 -9.69 22.79 12.25
C ASP A 183 -10.69 22.13 13.22
N SER A 184 -11.17 22.91 14.21
CA SER A 184 -12.32 22.59 15.07
C SER A 184 -13.48 21.88 14.36
N LYS A 185 -13.72 22.21 13.08
CA LYS A 185 -14.72 21.56 12.23
C LYS A 185 -14.55 20.04 12.08
N VAL A 186 -13.32 19.52 12.21
CA VAL A 186 -13.07 18.06 12.16
C VAL A 186 -13.70 17.38 13.37
N ILE A 187 -13.51 17.94 14.56
CA ILE A 187 -14.08 17.39 15.79
C ILE A 187 -15.60 17.56 15.79
N GLU A 188 -16.10 18.73 15.43
CA GLU A 188 -17.54 19.01 15.32
C GLU A 188 -18.24 18.03 14.37
N LYS A 189 -17.60 17.69 13.25
CA LYS A 189 -18.09 16.66 12.31
C LYS A 189 -18.23 15.29 12.98
N TYR A 190 -17.30 14.90 13.86
CA TYR A 190 -17.42 13.62 14.57
C TYR A 190 -18.45 13.68 15.70
N GLU A 191 -18.50 14.78 16.45
CA GLU A 191 -19.50 14.96 17.51
C GLU A 191 -20.93 14.90 16.95
N THR A 192 -21.17 15.55 15.81
CA THR A 192 -22.45 15.45 15.09
C THR A 192 -22.71 14.04 14.57
N MET A 193 -21.70 13.38 14.01
CA MET A 193 -21.82 12.00 13.49
C MET A 193 -22.17 10.97 14.59
N PHE A 194 -21.69 11.18 15.81
CA PHE A 194 -21.92 10.31 16.96
C PHE A 194 -23.01 10.81 17.92
N ALA A 195 -23.70 11.91 17.59
CA ALA A 195 -24.76 12.45 18.42
C ALA A 195 -25.85 11.41 18.67
N GLY A 196 -26.24 11.22 19.94
CA GLY A 196 -27.24 10.24 20.35
C GLY A 196 -26.73 8.79 20.44
N SER A 197 -25.45 8.53 20.13
CA SER A 197 -24.83 7.24 20.41
C SER A 197 -24.38 7.13 21.86
N PHE A 198 -24.16 5.92 22.37
CA PHE A 198 -23.65 5.75 23.74
C PHE A 198 -22.28 6.42 23.96
N LEU A 199 -21.46 6.55 22.90
CA LEU A 199 -20.16 7.23 22.96
C LEU A 199 -20.31 8.71 23.33
N SER A 200 -21.40 9.36 22.90
CA SER A 200 -21.67 10.75 23.24
C SER A 200 -22.01 10.94 24.73
N ASN A 201 -22.41 9.87 25.43
CA ASN A 201 -22.75 9.90 26.85
C ASN A 201 -21.57 9.55 27.78
N LEU A 202 -20.40 9.21 27.23
CA LEU A 202 -19.22 8.91 28.03
C LEU A 202 -18.63 10.20 28.65
N PRO A 203 -17.88 10.11 29.76
CA PRO A 203 -17.20 11.27 30.34
C PRO A 203 -16.26 11.92 29.31
N GLY A 204 -16.45 13.22 29.06
CA GLY A 204 -15.71 13.97 28.03
C GLY A 204 -16.26 13.82 26.60
N GLY A 205 -17.34 13.06 26.41
CA GLY A 205 -18.06 12.92 25.15
C GLY A 205 -17.24 12.30 24.03
N THR A 206 -17.74 12.47 22.80
CA THR A 206 -17.09 11.95 21.59
C THR A 206 -15.72 12.61 21.34
N ALA A 207 -15.55 13.89 21.65
CA ALA A 207 -14.31 14.63 21.40
C ALA A 207 -13.09 13.96 22.04
N VAL A 208 -13.15 13.59 23.32
CA VAL A 208 -12.03 12.93 24.02
C VAL A 208 -11.62 11.63 23.32
N MET A 209 -12.60 10.83 22.89
CA MET A 209 -12.33 9.57 22.17
C MET A 209 -11.68 9.82 20.80
N ILE A 210 -12.09 10.87 20.10
CA ILE A 210 -11.49 11.25 18.81
C ILE A 210 -10.06 11.76 18.98
N TYR A 211 -9.78 12.53 20.04
CA TYR A 211 -8.41 12.97 20.35
C TYR A 211 -7.51 11.79 20.71
N LEU A 212 -7.98 10.85 21.56
CA LEU A 212 -7.23 9.63 21.89
C LEU A 212 -6.93 8.81 20.63
N LEU A 213 -7.90 8.71 19.73
CA LEU A 213 -7.71 8.05 18.44
C LEU A 213 -6.69 8.78 17.56
N GLY A 214 -6.71 10.11 17.53
CA GLY A 214 -5.71 10.93 16.85
C GLY A 214 -4.30 10.70 17.40
N VAL A 215 -4.14 10.59 18.72
CA VAL A 215 -2.86 10.25 19.37
C VAL A 215 -2.38 8.87 18.95
N LEU A 216 -3.27 7.88 18.93
CA LEU A 216 -2.92 6.52 18.49
C LEU A 216 -2.50 6.50 17.02
N GLU A 217 -3.26 7.15 16.13
CA GLU A 217 -2.93 7.28 14.72
C GLU A 217 -1.59 7.98 14.50
N LEU A 218 -1.30 9.05 15.23
CA LEU A 218 -0.04 9.80 15.10
C LEU A 218 1.15 9.11 15.79
N SER A 219 0.91 8.23 16.76
CA SER A 219 1.98 7.41 17.35
C SER A 219 2.62 6.47 16.31
N ILE A 220 1.84 5.99 15.34
CA ILE A 220 2.29 5.05 14.30
C ILE A 220 3.41 5.64 13.43
N PRO A 221 3.27 6.82 12.77
CA PRO A 221 4.36 7.41 12.01
C PRO A 221 5.59 7.72 12.87
N ILE A 222 5.43 8.07 14.14
CA ILE A 222 6.56 8.27 15.07
C ILE A 222 7.32 6.95 15.27
N LEU A 223 6.61 5.85 15.54
CA LEU A 223 7.19 4.52 15.68
C LEU A 223 7.87 4.06 14.38
N LEU A 224 7.28 4.36 13.23
CA LEU A 224 7.88 4.08 11.91
C LEU A 224 9.15 4.89 11.68
N LEU A 225 9.21 6.16 12.10
CA LEU A 225 10.43 6.97 12.03
C LEU A 225 11.53 6.39 12.94
N ILE A 226 11.20 5.98 14.17
CA ILE A 226 12.14 5.30 15.07
C ILE A 226 12.66 4.01 14.43
N SER A 227 11.76 3.23 13.83
CA SER A 227 12.07 2.00 13.11
C SER A 227 13.00 2.23 11.91
N LEU A 228 12.78 3.32 11.17
CA LEU A 228 13.59 3.72 10.02
C LEU A 228 15.00 4.13 10.45
N ILE A 229 15.12 4.97 11.49
CA ILE A 229 16.40 5.41 12.07
C ILE A 229 17.21 4.23 12.59
N LYS A 230 16.54 3.26 13.23
CA LYS A 230 17.17 2.01 13.71
C LYS A 230 17.52 1.03 12.58
N GLY A 231 17.07 1.31 11.36
CA GLY A 231 17.35 0.48 10.19
C GLY A 231 16.64 -0.88 10.24
N GLU A 232 15.48 -0.98 10.89
CA GLU A 232 14.73 -2.25 11.01
C GLU A 232 14.21 -2.76 9.65
N PHE A 233 14.17 -1.90 8.64
CA PHE A 233 13.83 -2.28 7.27
C PHE A 233 14.91 -3.17 6.60
N LYS A 234 16.13 -3.24 7.16
CA LYS A 234 17.24 -4.06 6.63
C LYS A 234 17.04 -5.55 6.98
N PRO A 235 17.55 -6.47 6.15
CA PRO A 235 17.48 -7.90 6.42
C PRO A 235 18.28 -8.27 7.68
N GLY A 236 17.83 -9.30 8.40
CA GLY A 236 18.48 -9.80 9.61
C GLY A 236 18.37 -8.91 10.86
N ARG A 237 17.82 -7.70 10.76
CA ARG A 237 17.53 -6.86 11.92
C ARG A 237 16.22 -7.28 12.58
N ASN A 238 16.18 -7.17 13.92
CA ASN A 238 14.93 -7.26 14.66
C ASN A 238 14.02 -6.09 14.25
N LYS A 239 12.74 -6.38 14.05
CA LYS A 239 11.72 -5.46 13.50
C LYS A 239 10.74 -5.05 14.60
N PHE A 240 11.26 -4.71 15.77
CA PHE A 240 10.45 -4.52 16.97
C PHE A 240 9.54 -3.30 16.84
N TRP A 241 10.09 -2.15 16.46
CA TRP A 241 9.33 -0.90 16.31
C TRP A 241 8.34 -0.97 15.15
N MET A 242 8.74 -1.60 14.04
CA MET A 242 7.83 -1.90 12.93
C MET A 242 6.66 -2.79 13.39
N LYS A 243 6.93 -3.88 14.11
CA LYS A 243 5.88 -4.79 14.60
C LYS A 243 4.92 -4.09 15.57
N ILE A 244 5.43 -3.29 16.51
CA ILE A 244 4.58 -2.50 17.40
C ILE A 244 3.71 -1.53 16.61
N SER A 245 4.29 -0.82 15.64
CA SER A 245 3.53 0.12 14.80
C SER A 245 2.37 -0.59 14.08
N LEU A 246 2.59 -1.80 13.55
CA LEU A 246 1.58 -2.61 12.89
C LEU A 246 0.51 -3.13 13.86
N VAL A 247 0.89 -3.54 15.08
CA VAL A 247 -0.07 -3.95 16.11
C VAL A 247 -0.98 -2.78 16.49
N ILE A 248 -0.42 -1.60 16.73
CA ILE A 248 -1.20 -0.39 17.04
C ILE A 248 -2.07 0.00 15.83
N THR A 249 -1.56 -0.15 14.61
CA THR A 249 -2.33 0.08 13.37
C THR A 249 -3.55 -0.84 13.31
N CYS A 250 -3.38 -2.14 13.58
CA CYS A 250 -4.48 -3.10 13.64
C CYS A 250 -5.52 -2.73 14.72
N LEU A 251 -5.07 -2.41 15.93
CA LEU A 251 -5.96 -1.97 17.02
C LEU A 251 -6.75 -0.72 16.62
N THR A 252 -6.08 0.26 16.01
CA THR A 252 -6.69 1.51 15.53
C THR A 252 -7.76 1.25 14.49
N PHE A 253 -7.52 0.37 13.51
CA PHE A 253 -8.54 -0.02 12.53
C PHE A 253 -9.74 -0.72 13.17
N MET A 254 -9.52 -1.59 14.18
CA MET A 254 -10.63 -2.22 14.89
C MET A 254 -11.48 -1.19 15.67
N MET A 255 -10.84 -0.23 16.36
CA MET A 255 -11.56 0.84 17.06
C MET A 255 -12.36 1.73 16.11
N LEU A 256 -11.76 2.12 14.98
CA LEU A 256 -12.45 2.85 13.92
C LEU A 256 -13.63 2.04 13.36
N CYS A 257 -13.44 0.75 13.10
CA CYS A 257 -14.47 -0.14 12.56
C CYS A 257 -15.67 -0.23 13.51
N PHE A 258 -15.38 -0.41 14.80
CA PHE A 258 -16.38 -0.38 15.87
C PHE A 258 -17.13 0.96 15.90
N GLY A 259 -16.40 2.08 15.86
CA GLY A 259 -16.99 3.43 15.81
C GLY A 259 -17.96 3.60 14.64
N LEU A 260 -17.56 3.23 13.42
CA LEU A 260 -18.45 3.32 12.25
C LEU A 260 -19.64 2.36 12.32
N THR A 261 -19.51 1.22 13.01
CA THR A 261 -20.61 0.27 13.20
C THR A 261 -21.69 0.82 14.12
N ILE A 262 -21.31 1.54 15.19
CA ILE A 262 -22.25 2.15 16.15
C ILE A 262 -23.22 3.12 15.46
N ILE A 263 -22.73 3.83 14.46
CA ILE A 263 -23.50 4.81 13.68
C ILE A 263 -24.06 4.21 12.38
N PHE A 264 -24.11 2.88 12.28
CA PHE A 264 -24.64 2.12 11.14
C PHE A 264 -23.97 2.42 9.78
N ASN A 265 -22.74 2.91 9.77
CA ASN A 265 -21.95 3.12 8.55
C ASN A 265 -21.18 1.83 8.16
N PHE A 266 -21.94 0.81 7.75
CA PHE A 266 -21.39 -0.52 7.44
C PHE A 266 -20.41 -0.53 6.26
N ALA A 267 -20.60 0.33 5.26
CA ALA A 267 -19.69 0.42 4.12
C ALA A 267 -18.30 0.92 4.58
N GLY A 268 -18.27 1.95 5.42
CA GLY A 268 -17.01 2.44 6.01
C GLY A 268 -16.39 1.41 6.97
N ALA A 269 -17.19 0.78 7.83
CA ALA A 269 -16.72 -0.25 8.76
C ALA A 269 -16.11 -1.45 8.02
N THR A 270 -16.73 -1.89 6.92
CA THR A 270 -16.22 -2.98 6.07
C THR A 270 -14.85 -2.63 5.49
N ASN A 271 -14.66 -1.40 4.99
CA ASN A 271 -13.34 -0.97 4.51
C ASN A 271 -12.27 -1.03 5.61
N LEU A 272 -12.61 -0.61 6.83
CA LEU A 272 -11.70 -0.66 7.98
C LEU A 272 -11.37 -2.09 8.42
N LEU A 273 -12.32 -3.01 8.30
CA LEU A 273 -12.08 -4.44 8.50
C LEU A 273 -11.07 -4.96 7.46
N PHE A 274 -11.20 -4.58 6.19
CA PHE A 274 -10.19 -4.93 5.18
C PHE A 274 -8.82 -4.33 5.49
N TYR A 275 -8.76 -3.06 5.89
CA TYR A 275 -7.51 -2.44 6.35
C TYR A 275 -6.88 -3.23 7.49
N PHE A 276 -7.66 -3.64 8.49
CA PHE A 276 -7.20 -4.51 9.57
C PHE A 276 -6.64 -5.83 9.04
N ILE A 277 -7.39 -6.56 8.21
CA ILE A 277 -6.98 -7.88 7.68
C ILE A 277 -5.67 -7.76 6.90
N PHE A 278 -5.56 -6.81 5.97
CA PHE A 278 -4.36 -6.64 5.16
C PHE A 278 -3.15 -6.20 6.00
N THR A 279 -3.36 -5.33 7.00
CA THR A 279 -2.29 -4.94 7.94
C THR A 279 -1.84 -6.13 8.79
N PHE A 280 -2.78 -6.94 9.25
CA PHE A 280 -2.48 -8.15 10.01
C PHE A 280 -1.69 -9.16 9.18
N LEU A 281 -2.03 -9.34 7.89
CA LEU A 281 -1.25 -10.18 6.98
C LEU A 281 0.20 -9.69 6.83
N ILE A 282 0.43 -8.38 6.79
CA ILE A 282 1.79 -7.81 6.81
C ILE A 282 2.50 -8.13 8.13
N LEU A 283 1.83 -7.91 9.26
CA LEU A 283 2.37 -8.21 10.60
C LEU A 283 2.78 -9.67 10.73
N VAL A 284 1.92 -10.58 10.31
CA VAL A 284 2.18 -12.02 10.23
C VAL A 284 3.38 -12.26 9.32
N SER A 285 3.38 -11.75 8.10
CA SER A 285 4.47 -11.97 7.13
C SER A 285 5.84 -11.51 7.66
N ILE A 286 5.90 -10.38 8.36
CA ILE A 286 7.12 -9.83 8.97
C ILE A 286 7.50 -10.56 10.26
N SER A 287 6.53 -11.10 11.00
CA SER A 287 6.79 -11.86 12.23
C SER A 287 7.32 -13.25 11.93
N TYR A 288 6.76 -13.89 10.91
CA TYR A 288 7.25 -15.11 10.32
C TYR A 288 8.31 -14.82 9.26
N ASP A 289 9.28 -13.93 9.53
CA ASP A 289 10.45 -13.66 8.67
C ASP A 289 11.40 -14.89 8.61
N TRP A 290 10.84 -16.02 8.18
CA TRP A 290 11.40 -17.33 7.85
C TRP A 290 12.34 -17.26 6.63
N CYS A 291 12.52 -16.08 6.01
CA CYS A 291 13.26 -15.93 4.75
C CYS A 291 14.74 -15.55 4.92
N PHE A 292 15.22 -15.20 6.12
CA PHE A 292 16.59 -14.67 6.28
C PHE A 292 17.38 -15.23 7.47
N HIS A 293 16.91 -16.29 8.12
CA HIS A 293 17.66 -16.99 9.18
C HIS A 293 18.57 -18.12 8.66
N SER A 294 18.89 -18.13 7.37
CA SER A 294 19.88 -19.02 6.76
C SER A 294 21.04 -18.24 6.19
#